data_AF-A0A950Q0E6-F1
#
_entry.id   AF-A0A950Q0E6-F1
#
_cell.length_a   1.000
_cell.length_b   1.000
_cell.length_c   1.000
_cell.angle_alpha   90.00
_cell.angle_beta   90.00
_cell.angle_gamma   90.00
#
_symmetry.space_group_name_H-M   'P 1'
#
loop_
_entity.id
_entity.type
_entity.pdbx_description
1 polymer ?
#
loop_
_entity_poly.entity_id
_entity_poly.type
_entity_poly.pdbx_seq_one_letter_code
_entity_poly.pdbx_strand_id
1 'polypeptide(L)'
;MSRARIVRWIVIGVCVVGIAGMIVGSVADNNDVALTFGLITAAAVLCLMVATAVSPPSAMSTSGAATPAFDEAQAARVEHLVDGLVAAGADESDIRRLVGEAVRLGRGAAQTQEIPHIGAPDADD
;
A
#
# COMPACT_ATOMS: atom_id res chain seq x y z
N MET A 1 -4.44 16.62 -2.51
CA MET A 1 -4.48 15.31 -1.81
C MET A 1 -4.24 14.20 -2.83
N SER A 2 -3.37 13.24 -2.55
CA SER A 2 -3.05 12.15 -3.49
C SER A 2 -4.24 11.19 -3.63
N ARG A 3 -4.53 10.71 -4.85
CA ARG A 3 -5.67 9.84 -5.18
C ARG A 3 -5.77 8.62 -4.24
N ALA A 4 -4.63 8.05 -3.84
CA ALA A 4 -4.56 6.93 -2.89
C ALA A 4 -5.08 7.28 -1.47
N ARG A 5 -4.85 8.51 -0.99
CA ARG A 5 -5.40 8.94 0.32
C ARG A 5 -6.91 9.05 0.28
N ILE A 6 -7.48 9.50 -0.83
CA ILE A 6 -8.93 9.63 -1.02
C ILE A 6 -9.60 8.25 -0.96
N VAL A 7 -9.05 7.25 -1.67
CA VAL A 7 -9.57 5.87 -1.65
C VAL A 7 -9.55 5.30 -0.23
N ARG A 8 -8.43 5.46 0.50
CA ARG A 8 -8.32 5.00 1.89
C ARG A 8 -9.37 5.65 2.80
N TRP A 9 -9.60 6.95 2.66
CA TRP A 9 -10.62 7.66 3.42
C TRP A 9 -12.04 7.20 3.09
N ILE A 10 -12.32 6.93 1.81
CA ILE A 10 -13.61 6.38 1.38
C ILE A 10 -13.85 5.00 2.00
N VAL A 11 -12.84 4.11 1.99
CA VAL A 11 -12.96 2.76 2.58
C VAL A 11 -13.21 2.82 4.08
N ILE A 12 -12.46 3.66 4.80
CA ILE A 12 -12.65 3.88 6.24
C ILE A 12 -14.08 4.41 6.49
N GLY A 13 -14.53 5.38 5.69
CA GLY A 13 -15.89 5.92 5.77
C GLY A 13 -16.96 4.85 5.59
N VAL A 14 -16.83 3.99 4.57
CA VAL A 14 -17.78 2.90 4.31
C VAL A 14 -17.82 1.90 5.48
N CYS A 15 -16.66 1.51 6.02
CA CYS A 15 -16.62 0.61 7.18
C CYS A 15 -17.30 1.23 8.41
N VAL A 16 -17.00 2.48 8.74
CA VAL A 16 -17.58 3.16 9.91
C VAL A 16 -19.09 3.32 9.75
N VAL A 17 -19.56 3.69 8.55
CA VAL A 17 -21.00 3.81 8.25
C VAL A 17 -21.72 2.47 8.33
N GLY A 18 -21.11 1.39 7.83
CA GLY A 18 -21.68 0.04 7.91
C GLY A 18 -21.86 -0.42 9.36
N ILE A 19 -20.84 -0.21 10.20
CA ILE A 19 -20.89 -0.53 11.63
C ILE A 19 -21.97 0.31 12.34
N ALA A 20 -21.97 1.63 12.12
CA ALA A 20 -22.96 2.53 12.72
C ALA A 20 -24.40 2.16 12.32
N GLY A 21 -24.63 1.81 11.04
CA GLY A 21 -25.92 1.38 10.55
C GLY A 21 -26.43 0.08 11.18
N MET A 22 -25.55 -0.90 11.38
CA MET A 22 -25.89 -2.14 12.10
C MET A 22 -26.26 -1.88 13.57
N ILE A 23 -25.55 -0.97 14.25
CA ILE A 23 -25.83 -0.59 15.64
C ILE A 23 -27.19 0.12 15.75
N VAL A 24 -27.44 1.13 14.92
CA VAL A 24 -28.71 1.90 14.95
C VAL A 24 -29.90 1.01 14.58
N GLY A 25 -29.75 0.14 13.56
CA GLY A 25 -30.79 -0.80 13.16
C GLY A 25 -31.18 -1.78 14.27
N SER A 26 -30.19 -2.25 15.06
CA SER A 26 -30.43 -3.12 16.21
C SER A 26 -31.14 -2.39 17.36
N VAL A 27 -30.85 -1.10 17.59
CA VAL A 27 -31.48 -0.32 18.67
C VAL A 27 -32.96 -0.01 18.38
N ALA A 28 -33.32 0.09 17.10
CA ALA A 28 -34.69 0.39 16.67
C ALA A 28 -35.63 -0.84 16.64
N ASP A 29 -35.19 -2.02 17.08
CA ASP A 29 -35.94 -3.29 17.04
C ASP A 29 -36.46 -3.66 15.63
N ASN A 30 -35.81 -3.12 14.59
CA ASN A 30 -36.12 -3.35 13.19
C ASN A 30 -35.00 -4.18 12.57
N ASN A 31 -35.09 -5.50 12.75
CA ASN A 31 -34.09 -6.44 12.26
C ASN A 31 -33.88 -6.33 10.73
N ASP A 32 -34.92 -5.96 9.97
CA ASP A 32 -34.80 -5.68 8.52
C ASP A 32 -33.83 -4.55 8.18
N VAL A 33 -33.73 -3.52 9.04
CA VAL A 33 -32.79 -2.41 8.85
C VAL A 33 -31.36 -2.84 9.16
N ALA A 34 -31.18 -3.65 10.21
CA ALA A 34 -29.88 -4.24 10.52
C ALA A 34 -29.41 -5.20 9.41
N LEU A 35 -30.32 -6.01 8.87
CA LEU A 35 -30.02 -6.97 7.80
C LEU A 35 -29.64 -6.28 6.49
N THR A 36 -30.34 -5.22 6.10
CA THR A 36 -30.05 -4.48 4.86
C THR A 36 -28.73 -3.71 4.95
N PHE A 37 -28.44 -3.06 6.09
CA PHE A 37 -27.13 -2.43 6.31
C PHE A 37 -25.99 -3.44 6.34
N GLY A 38 -26.19 -4.61 6.95
CA GLY A 38 -25.23 -5.71 6.94
C GLY A 38 -24.96 -6.23 5.52
N LEU A 39 -26.02 -6.48 4.73
CA LEU A 39 -25.91 -6.94 3.33
C LEU A 39 -25.19 -5.95 2.43
N ILE A 40 -25.51 -4.67 2.55
CA ILE A 40 -24.84 -3.59 1.80
C ILE A 40 -23.35 -3.53 2.15
N THR A 41 -23.02 -3.65 3.44
CA THR A 41 -21.63 -3.67 3.91
C THR A 41 -20.88 -4.89 3.38
N ALA A 42 -21.51 -6.07 3.41
CA ALA A 42 -20.92 -7.30 2.89
C ALA A 42 -20.66 -7.20 1.37
N ALA A 43 -21.62 -6.69 0.60
CA ALA A 43 -21.45 -6.47 -0.83
C ALA A 43 -20.31 -5.48 -1.13
N ALA A 44 -20.21 -4.39 -0.36
CA ALA A 44 -19.12 -3.42 -0.50
C ALA A 44 -17.74 -4.04 -0.19
N VAL A 45 -17.64 -4.86 0.86
CA VAL A 45 -16.41 -5.58 1.21
C VAL A 45 -16.02 -6.59 0.13
N LEU A 46 -16.98 -7.32 -0.43
CA LEU A 46 -16.72 -8.24 -1.55
C LEU A 46 -16.20 -7.49 -2.78
N CYS A 47 -16.82 -6.37 -3.16
CA CYS A 47 -16.33 -5.52 -4.24
C CYS A 47 -14.92 -5.00 -3.96
N LEU A 48 -14.63 -4.60 -2.71
CA LEU A 48 -13.29 -4.18 -2.29
C LEU A 48 -12.27 -5.31 -2.34
N MET A 49 -12.64 -6.53 -1.93
CA MET A 49 -11.79 -7.71 -2.03
C MET A 49 -11.43 -8.01 -3.49
N VAL A 50 -12.41 -7.98 -4.40
CA VAL A 50 -12.17 -8.18 -5.84
C VAL A 50 -11.28 -7.08 -6.39
N ALA A 51 -11.55 -5.81 -6.06
CA ALA A 51 -10.73 -4.68 -6.46
C ALA A 51 -9.28 -4.79 -5.94
N THR A 52 -9.10 -5.33 -4.73
CA THR A 52 -7.79 -5.60 -4.13
C THR A 52 -7.09 -6.76 -4.83
N ALA A 53 -7.82 -7.81 -5.20
CA ALA A 53 -7.28 -8.98 -5.90
C ALA A 53 -6.80 -8.66 -7.32
N VAL A 54 -7.45 -7.71 -8.01
CA VAL A 54 -7.06 -7.28 -9.37
C VAL A 54 -6.06 -6.12 -9.37
N SER A 55 -5.90 -5.42 -8.26
CA SER A 55 -4.95 -4.30 -8.16
C SER A 55 -3.52 -4.83 -8.01
N PRO A 56 -2.53 -4.29 -8.75
CA PRO A 56 -1.14 -4.67 -8.57
C PRO A 56 -0.68 -4.38 -7.13
N PRO A 57 0.18 -5.23 -6.54
CA PRO A 57 0.55 -5.18 -5.11
C PRO A 57 1.26 -3.89 -4.69
N SER A 58 1.68 -3.06 -5.65
CA SER A 58 2.24 -1.73 -5.42
C SER A 58 1.25 -0.72 -4.82
N ALA A 59 -0.06 -0.97 -4.91
CA ALA A 59 -1.10 -0.07 -4.40
C ALA A 59 -1.44 -0.24 -2.91
N MET A 60 -1.04 -1.36 -2.29
CA MET A 60 -1.41 -1.70 -0.90
C MET A 60 -0.18 -1.94 -0.03
N SER A 61 0.68 -0.91 0.09
CA SER A 61 1.76 -0.92 1.09
C SER A 61 1.20 -0.38 2.41
N THR A 62 0.67 -1.27 3.24
CA THR A 62 0.54 -1.05 4.68
C THR A 62 1.18 -2.26 5.33
N SER A 63 2.45 -2.08 5.71
CA SER A 63 3.21 -2.92 6.65
C SER A 63 3.37 -4.39 6.28
N GLY A 64 4.61 -4.76 5.90
CA GLY A 64 5.08 -6.15 5.94
C GLY A 64 5.25 -6.79 4.57
N ALA A 65 6.49 -6.79 4.09
CA ALA A 65 7.01 -7.72 3.08
C ALA A 65 6.16 -7.91 1.82
N ALA A 66 5.84 -6.82 1.12
CA ALA A 66 5.64 -6.94 -0.33
C ALA A 66 7.01 -7.29 -0.92
N THR A 67 7.27 -8.57 -1.20
CA THR A 67 8.35 -8.97 -2.09
C THR A 67 8.17 -8.13 -3.35
N PRO A 68 9.10 -7.23 -3.70
CA PRO A 68 8.94 -6.43 -4.90
C PRO A 68 8.87 -7.42 -6.05
N ALA A 69 7.68 -7.55 -6.66
CA ALA A 69 7.57 -8.21 -7.94
C ALA A 69 8.54 -7.43 -8.84
N PHE A 70 9.62 -8.10 -9.25
CA PHE A 70 10.60 -7.49 -10.14
C PHE A 70 9.86 -7.10 -11.41
N ASP A 71 9.72 -5.79 -11.63
CA ASP A 71 9.11 -5.25 -12.84
C ASP A 71 10.12 -5.43 -13.97
N GLU A 72 9.95 -6.52 -14.73
CA GLU A 72 10.80 -6.87 -15.87
C GLU A 72 10.87 -5.73 -16.89
N ALA A 73 9.75 -5.01 -17.10
CA ALA A 73 9.72 -3.86 -17.99
C ALA A 73 10.54 -2.69 -17.44
N GLN A 74 10.59 -2.53 -16.13
CA GLN A 74 11.46 -1.53 -15.49
C GLN A 74 12.94 -1.93 -15.56
N ALA A 75 13.27 -3.21 -15.38
CA ALA A 75 14.62 -3.72 -15.53
C ALA A 75 15.14 -3.49 -16.97
N ALA A 76 14.34 -3.85 -17.98
CA ALA A 76 14.69 -3.65 -19.38
C ALA A 76 14.93 -2.17 -19.74
N ARG A 77 14.18 -1.23 -19.13
CA ARG A 77 14.42 0.21 -19.32
C ARG A 77 15.76 0.64 -18.74
N VAL A 78 16.14 0.12 -17.56
CA VAL A 78 17.42 0.45 -16.93
C VAL A 78 18.58 -0.10 -17.75
N GLU A 79 18.47 -1.33 -18.26
CA GLU A 79 19.47 -1.95 -19.14
C GLU A 79 19.68 -1.13 -20.41
N HIS A 80 18.59 -0.74 -21.10
CA HIS A 80 18.69 0.09 -22.31
C HIS A 80 19.33 1.47 -22.04
N LEU A 81 19.12 2.06 -20.86
CA LEU A 81 19.77 3.32 -20.47
C LEU A 81 21.27 3.12 -20.22
N VAL A 82 21.64 2.03 -19.55
CA VAL A 82 23.04 1.67 -19.32
C VAL A 82 23.74 1.43 -20.64
N ASP A 83 23.17 0.61 -21.53
CA ASP A 83 23.72 0.35 -22.86
C ASP A 83 23.88 1.63 -23.69
N GLY A 84 22.91 2.54 -23.62
CA GLY A 84 22.99 3.84 -24.28
C GLY A 84 24.15 4.70 -23.76
N LEU A 85 24.42 4.67 -22.45
CA LEU A 85 25.53 5.41 -21.84
C LEU A 85 26.89 4.79 -22.20
N VAL A 86 26.99 3.46 -22.20
CA VAL A 86 28.20 2.73 -22.61
C VAL A 86 28.49 2.98 -24.08
N ALA A 87 27.48 2.92 -24.94
CA ALA A 87 27.60 3.24 -26.36
C ALA A 87 28.01 4.70 -26.61
N ALA A 88 27.64 5.62 -25.73
CA ALA A 88 28.09 7.02 -25.74
C ALA A 88 29.54 7.20 -25.23
N GLY A 89 30.22 6.13 -24.80
CA GLY A 89 31.61 6.12 -24.38
C GLY A 89 31.84 6.28 -22.88
N ALA A 90 30.80 6.18 -22.06
CA ALA A 90 30.98 6.11 -20.60
C ALA A 90 31.62 4.78 -20.20
N ASP A 91 32.50 4.83 -19.19
CA ASP A 91 33.18 3.66 -18.67
C ASP A 91 32.21 2.74 -17.92
N GLU A 92 32.16 1.47 -18.33
CA GLU A 92 31.23 0.47 -17.77
C GLU A 92 31.45 0.24 -16.27
N SER A 93 32.68 0.34 -15.79
CA SER A 93 32.99 0.15 -14.36
C SER A 93 32.46 1.31 -13.52
N ASP A 94 32.54 2.54 -14.05
CA ASP A 94 31.96 3.72 -13.43
C ASP A 94 30.43 3.68 -13.42
N ILE A 95 29.79 3.22 -14.50
CA ILE A 95 28.32 3.04 -14.54
C ILE A 95 27.87 1.97 -13.54
N ARG A 96 28.53 0.82 -13.49
CA ARG A 96 28.19 -0.25 -12.53
C ARG A 96 28.33 0.23 -11.09
N ARG A 97 29.34 1.05 -10.79
CA ARG A 97 29.51 1.68 -9.48
C ARG A 97 28.38 2.67 -9.18
N LEU A 98 28.02 3.53 -10.13
CA LEU A 98 26.92 4.50 -10.01
C LEU A 98 25.58 3.81 -9.73
N VAL A 99 25.23 2.79 -10.52
CA VAL A 99 24.00 2.00 -10.34
C VAL A 99 24.01 1.33 -8.97
N GLY A 100 25.14 0.77 -8.55
CA GLY A 100 25.31 0.20 -7.21
C GLY A 100 25.02 1.21 -6.08
N GLU A 101 25.56 2.42 -6.16
CA GLU A 101 25.29 3.50 -5.19
C GLU A 101 23.82 3.93 -5.21
N ALA A 102 23.21 4.07 -6.39
CA ALA A 102 21.80 4.43 -6.53
C ALA A 102 20.87 3.37 -5.91
N VAL A 103 21.15 2.08 -6.10
CA VAL A 103 20.40 0.97 -5.49
C VAL A 103 20.57 0.98 -3.98
N ARG A 104 21.79 1.19 -3.46
CA ARG A 104 22.04 1.32 -2.02
C ARG A 104 21.27 2.49 -1.41
N LEU A 105 21.25 3.63 -2.09
CA LEU A 105 20.49 4.81 -1.66
C LEU A 105 18.98 4.51 -1.59
N GLY A 106 18.42 3.88 -2.64
CA GLY A 106 17.01 3.48 -2.67
C GLY A 106 16.65 2.48 -1.56
N ARG A 107 17.54 1.52 -1.27
CA ARG A 107 17.35 0.55 -0.18
C ARG A 107 17.46 1.17 1.22
N GLY A 108 18.35 2.14 1.42
CA GLY A 108 18.51 2.84 2.71
C GLY A 108 17.34 3.76 3.04
N ALA A 109 16.74 4.41 2.03
CA ALA A 109 15.55 5.24 2.19
C ALA A 109 14.32 4.43 2.65
N ALA A 110 14.21 3.16 2.23
CA ALA A 110 13.15 2.26 2.67
C ALA A 110 13.28 1.85 4.15
N GLN A 111 14.51 1.71 4.67
CA GLN A 111 14.77 1.27 6.05
C GLN A 111 14.58 2.38 7.09
N THR A 112 14.81 3.65 6.72
CA THR A 112 14.66 4.80 7.65
C THR A 112 13.21 5.02 8.09
N GLN A 113 12.23 4.40 7.41
CA GLN A 113 10.81 4.52 7.76
C GLN A 113 10.38 3.59 8.92
N GLU A 114 11.25 2.70 9.39
CA GLU A 114 11.07 1.88 10.60
C GLU A 114 11.77 2.54 11.81
N ILE A 115 11.18 3.58 12.39
CA ILE A 115 11.44 3.94 13.79
C ILE A 115 10.19 3.58 14.59
N PRO A 116 10.17 2.41 15.26
CA PRO A 116 9.16 2.05 16.24
C PRO A 116 9.11 3.10 17.36
N HIS A 117 7.92 3.65 17.60
CA HIS A 117 7.62 4.35 18.83
C HIS A 117 7.75 3.34 19.98
N ILE A 118 8.86 3.44 20.71
CA ILE A 118 9.07 2.79 22.00
C ILE A 118 7.98 3.30 22.94
N GLY A 119 7.11 2.39 23.38
CA GLY A 119 6.12 2.65 24.41
C GLY A 119 6.81 3.16 25.67
N ALA A 120 6.27 4.22 26.26
CA ALA A 120 6.69 4.68 27.58
C ALA A 120 6.40 3.57 28.61
N PRO A 121 7.28 3.42 29.62
CA PRO A 121 7.20 2.35 30.61
C PRO A 121 5.93 2.45 31.44
N ASP A 122 5.45 1.26 31.81
CA ASP A 122 4.33 1.01 32.71
C ASP A 122 4.43 1.92 33.94
N ALA A 123 3.46 2.81 34.09
CA ALA A 123 3.26 3.54 35.33
C ALA A 123 2.49 2.62 36.28
N ASP A 124 3.24 1.91 37.13
CA ASP A 124 2.73 1.49 38.43
C ASP A 124 2.38 2.74 39.24
N ASP A 125 1.08 2.99 39.44
CA ASP A 125 0.48 3.70 40.59
C ASP A 125 -1.02 3.38 40.67
#